data_AF-A0A523SZ69-F1
#
_entry.id   AF-A0A523SZ69-F1
#
_cell.length_a   1.000
_cell.length_b   1.000
_cell.length_c   1.000
_cell.angle_alpha   90.00
_cell.angle_beta   90.00
_cell.angle_gamma   90.00
#
_symmetry.space_group_name_H-M   'P 1'
#
loop_
_entity.id
_entity.type
_entity.pdbx_description
1 polymer ?
#
loop_
_entity_poly.entity_id
_entity_poly.type
_entity_poly.pdbx_seq_one_letter_code
_entity_poly.pdbx_strand_id
1 'polypeptide(L)'
;MHNSKKLILAVLAVILLLGATPAFAQLAGNWEGTGTGYCYPRNNFVIYPWQEWEGEIPLTQDVFTGEWRDSNLSHGTFEGEILWISTDVAVCNGEWTWYDPTGSDDPVYGGDFEMKFYVYERECTGTWTSIWPSPGLPGTMRGRKID
;
A
#
# COMPACT_ATOMS: atom_id res chain seq x y z
N MET A 1 47.73 32.81 -10.27
CA MET A 1 46.26 33.01 -10.32
C MET A 1 45.56 31.67 -10.23
N HIS A 2 45.04 31.42 -9.04
CA HIS A 2 44.07 30.43 -8.56
C HIS A 2 43.60 29.25 -9.44
N ASN A 3 43.97 28.05 -8.97
CA ASN A 3 43.31 26.74 -9.20
C ASN A 3 41.90 26.64 -8.57
N SER A 4 41.28 27.74 -8.14
CA SER A 4 40.01 27.75 -7.40
C SER A 4 38.80 27.35 -8.24
N LYS A 5 38.83 27.58 -9.56
CA LYS A 5 37.70 27.28 -10.44
C LYS A 5 37.41 25.78 -10.56
N LYS A 6 38.45 24.92 -10.58
CA LYS A 6 38.28 23.46 -10.64
C LYS A 6 37.74 22.88 -9.32
N LEU A 7 38.17 23.46 -8.20
CA LEU A 7 37.70 23.03 -6.87
C LEU A 7 36.23 23.39 -6.66
N ILE A 8 35.80 24.58 -7.08
CA ILE A 8 34.41 25.03 -6.96
C ILE A 8 33.47 24.18 -7.82
N LEU A 9 33.88 23.79 -9.04
CA LEU A 9 33.10 22.90 -9.90
C LEU A 9 32.99 21.47 -9.35
N ALA A 10 34.06 20.93 -8.76
CA ALA A 10 34.02 19.61 -8.12
C ALA A 10 33.16 19.61 -6.86
N VAL A 11 33.21 20.68 -6.05
CA VAL A 11 32.39 20.83 -4.85
C VAL A 11 30.91 21.01 -5.20
N LEU A 12 30.57 21.77 -6.25
CA LEU A 12 29.19 21.88 -6.72
C LEU A 12 28.63 20.54 -7.23
N ALA A 13 29.43 19.76 -7.97
CA ALA A 13 29.02 18.45 -8.46
C ALA A 13 28.76 17.45 -7.33
N VAL A 14 29.57 17.49 -6.27
CA VAL A 14 29.37 16.64 -5.07
C VAL A 14 28.12 17.07 -4.30
N ILE A 15 27.82 18.37 -4.20
CA ILE A 15 26.59 18.87 -3.56
C ILE A 15 25.34 18.50 -4.38
N LEU A 16 25.40 18.58 -5.70
CA LEU A 16 24.32 18.15 -6.60
C LEU A 16 24.09 16.63 -6.56
N LEU A 17 25.14 15.83 -6.36
CA LEU A 17 25.04 14.37 -6.19
C LEU A 17 24.52 13.97 -4.79
N LEU A 18 24.82 14.74 -3.75
CA LEU A 18 24.30 14.51 -2.39
C LEU A 18 22.83 14.95 -2.24
N GLY A 19 22.33 15.81 -3.13
CA GLY A 19 20.91 16.21 -3.22
C GLY A 19 20.08 15.34 -4.16
N ALA A 20 20.70 14.40 -4.87
CA ALA A 20 19.98 13.38 -5.62
C ALA A 20 19.54 12.28 -4.65
N THR A 21 18.45 12.51 -3.93
CA THR A 21 17.58 11.40 -3.50
C THR A 21 17.49 10.43 -4.67
N PRO A 22 17.78 9.13 -4.50
CA PRO A 22 17.75 8.21 -5.63
C PRO A 22 16.37 8.31 -6.27
N ALA A 23 16.29 8.86 -7.48
CA ALA A 23 15.05 9.03 -8.24
C ALA A 23 14.38 7.69 -8.63
N PHE A 24 14.88 6.58 -8.06
CA PHE A 24 14.58 5.20 -8.43
C PHE A 24 14.00 4.38 -7.26
N ALA A 25 13.88 4.95 -6.07
CA ALA A 25 13.35 4.26 -4.89
C ALA A 25 12.33 5.15 -4.18
N GLN A 26 11.25 5.46 -4.88
CA GLN A 26 10.15 6.23 -4.31
C GLN A 26 9.01 5.27 -3.95
N LEU A 27 8.57 5.33 -2.70
CA LEU A 27 7.40 4.61 -2.20
C LEU A 27 6.13 5.05 -2.93
N ALA A 28 5.97 6.36 -3.11
CA ALA A 28 4.86 6.95 -3.84
C ALA A 28 4.73 6.41 -5.28
N GLY A 29 3.49 6.23 -5.72
CA GLY A 29 3.12 5.64 -7.00
C GLY A 29 2.00 4.60 -6.85
N ASN A 30 1.75 3.89 -7.94
CA ASN A 30 0.71 2.87 -8.01
C ASN A 30 1.27 1.49 -7.66
N TRP A 31 0.45 0.72 -6.95
CA TRP A 31 0.73 -0.61 -6.47
C TRP A 31 -0.43 -1.53 -6.84
N GLU A 32 -0.13 -2.77 -7.21
CA GLU A 32 -1.15 -3.79 -7.44
C GLU A 32 -0.73 -5.09 -6.76
N GLY A 33 -1.70 -5.96 -6.51
CA GLY A 33 -1.38 -7.25 -5.95
C GLY A 33 -2.51 -8.23 -5.81
N THR A 34 -2.22 -9.26 -5.03
CA THR A 34 -3.11 -10.39 -4.75
C THR A 34 -3.02 -10.78 -3.29
N GLY A 35 -4.01 -11.51 -2.83
CA GLY A 35 -4.13 -11.91 -1.44
C GLY A 35 -4.77 -13.27 -1.29
N THR A 36 -4.80 -13.74 -0.05
CA THR A 36 -5.46 -14.98 0.33
C THR A 36 -6.29 -14.74 1.57
N GLY A 37 -7.28 -15.61 1.78
CA GLY A 37 -8.24 -15.52 2.86
C GLY A 37 -9.66 -15.30 2.33
N TYR A 38 -10.61 -15.42 3.24
CA TYR A 38 -12.03 -15.21 2.97
C TYR A 38 -12.72 -14.85 4.27
N CYS A 39 -13.89 -14.23 4.17
CA CYS A 39 -14.75 -13.97 5.32
C CYS A 39 -16.22 -14.13 4.95
N TYR A 40 -17.08 -14.17 5.97
CA TYR A 40 -18.53 -14.32 5.80
C TYR A 40 -19.28 -13.11 6.37
N PRO A 41 -19.38 -11.99 5.63
CA PRO A 41 -20.13 -10.81 6.08
C PRO A 41 -21.58 -11.14 6.46
N ARG A 42 -22.16 -12.14 5.80
CA ARG A 42 -23.50 -12.65 6.05
C ARG A 42 -23.51 -14.17 6.00
N ASN A 43 -24.48 -14.79 6.67
CA ASN A 43 -24.67 -16.24 6.61
C ASN A 43 -24.78 -16.71 5.14
N ASN A 44 -23.94 -17.67 4.76
CA ASN A 44 -23.85 -18.23 3.40
C ASN A 44 -23.40 -17.26 2.29
N PHE A 45 -22.88 -16.08 2.63
CA PHE A 45 -22.25 -15.17 1.68
C PHE A 45 -20.76 -15.08 1.99
N VAL A 46 -19.92 -15.57 1.08
CA VAL A 46 -18.46 -15.53 1.22
C VAL A 46 -17.90 -14.44 0.30
N ILE A 47 -16.97 -13.66 0.84
CA ILE A 47 -16.14 -12.76 0.05
C ILE A 47 -14.68 -13.14 0.20
N TYR A 48 -13.86 -12.77 -0.78
CA TYR A 48 -12.42 -13.01 -0.79
C TYR A 48 -11.67 -11.68 -0.87
N PRO A 49 -11.58 -10.94 0.26
CA PRO A 49 -10.93 -9.64 0.28
C PRO A 49 -9.49 -9.75 -0.23
N TRP A 50 -9.05 -8.70 -0.93
CA TRP A 50 -7.69 -8.60 -1.46
C TRP A 50 -7.31 -9.67 -2.50
N GLN A 51 -8.24 -10.46 -3.03
CA GLN A 51 -7.92 -11.46 -4.07
C GLN A 51 -7.21 -10.79 -5.27
N GLU A 52 -7.75 -9.66 -5.71
CA GLU A 52 -7.08 -8.66 -6.53
C GLU A 52 -7.21 -7.31 -5.84
N TRP A 53 -6.18 -6.47 -5.92
CA TRP A 53 -6.23 -5.11 -5.41
C TRP A 53 -5.31 -4.17 -6.18
N GLU A 54 -5.68 -2.90 -6.20
CA GLU A 54 -4.93 -1.79 -6.79
C GLU A 54 -4.97 -0.63 -5.79
N GLY A 55 -3.85 0.06 -5.59
CA GLY A 55 -3.77 1.19 -4.69
C GLY A 55 -2.70 2.20 -5.06
N GLU A 56 -2.79 3.37 -4.45
CA GLU A 56 -1.94 4.52 -4.72
C GLU A 56 -1.37 5.06 -3.41
N ILE A 57 -0.10 5.46 -3.47
CA ILE A 57 0.54 6.31 -2.46
C ILE A 57 0.86 7.64 -3.16
N PRO A 58 0.10 8.72 -2.92
CA PRO A 58 0.36 10.01 -3.55
C PRO A 58 1.73 10.58 -3.19
N LEU A 59 2.32 11.38 -4.08
CA LEU A 59 3.62 12.03 -3.86
C LEU A 59 3.64 13.00 -2.65
N THR A 60 2.48 13.46 -2.23
CA THR A 60 2.31 14.55 -1.26
C THR A 60 1.73 14.10 0.07
N GLN A 61 1.40 12.81 0.22
CA GLN A 61 0.72 12.27 1.37
C GLN A 61 1.31 10.91 1.76
N ASP A 62 1.45 10.68 3.05
CA ASP A 62 1.86 9.39 3.61
C ASP A 62 0.62 8.53 3.90
N VAL A 63 -0.24 8.36 2.89
CA VAL A 63 -1.48 7.57 2.95
C VAL A 63 -1.50 6.61 1.78
N PHE A 64 -1.85 5.36 2.04
CA PHE A 64 -2.08 4.34 1.02
C PHE A 64 -3.58 4.10 0.90
N THR A 65 -4.14 4.35 -0.28
CA THR A 65 -5.57 4.13 -0.57
C THR A 65 -5.73 3.22 -1.76
N GLY A 66 -6.90 2.60 -1.90
CA GLY A 66 -7.20 1.82 -3.09
C GLY A 66 -8.47 1.00 -2.99
N GLU A 67 -8.57 0.04 -3.91
CA GLU A 67 -9.71 -0.85 -4.06
C GLU A 67 -9.27 -2.31 -4.13
N TRP A 68 -10.10 -3.20 -3.60
CA TRP A 68 -9.96 -4.62 -3.77
C TRP A 68 -11.19 -5.19 -4.46
N ARG A 69 -11.01 -6.29 -5.20
CA ARG A 69 -12.10 -7.05 -5.82
C ARG A 69 -11.83 -8.55 -5.74
N ASP A 70 -12.91 -9.32 -5.74
CA ASP A 70 -12.88 -10.76 -5.88
C ASP A 70 -13.54 -11.24 -7.18
N SER A 71 -13.35 -12.53 -7.49
CA SER A 71 -13.93 -13.14 -8.71
C SER A 71 -15.46 -13.18 -8.72
N ASN A 72 -16.11 -12.94 -7.59
CA ASN A 72 -17.57 -12.89 -7.45
C ASN A 72 -18.11 -11.46 -7.55
N LEU A 73 -17.29 -10.50 -8.00
CA LEU A 73 -17.61 -9.07 -8.10
C LEU A 73 -17.83 -8.38 -6.74
N SER A 74 -17.51 -9.04 -5.63
CA SER A 74 -17.44 -8.36 -4.34
C SER A 74 -16.22 -7.47 -4.33
N HIS A 75 -16.36 -6.26 -3.79
CA HIS A 75 -15.32 -5.26 -3.80
C HIS A 75 -15.47 -4.32 -2.61
N GLY A 76 -14.46 -3.50 -2.42
CA GLY A 76 -14.41 -2.51 -1.35
C GLY A 76 -13.19 -1.63 -1.48
N THR A 77 -13.07 -0.68 -0.56
CA THR A 77 -11.93 0.23 -0.51
C THR A 77 -11.01 -0.12 0.66
N PHE A 78 -9.81 0.44 0.66
CA PHE A 78 -8.94 0.46 1.82
C PHE A 78 -8.22 1.80 1.93
N GLU A 79 -7.87 2.17 3.14
CA GLU A 79 -7.09 3.36 3.46
C GLU A 79 -6.22 3.09 4.69
N GLY A 80 -4.96 3.52 4.66
CA GLY A 80 -4.08 3.41 5.82
C GLY A 80 -2.95 4.43 5.83
N GLU A 81 -2.47 4.74 7.03
CA GLU A 81 -1.38 5.68 7.27
C GLU A 81 -0.03 4.99 7.13
N ILE A 82 0.92 5.67 6.49
CA ILE A 82 2.27 5.18 6.26
C ILE A 82 3.21 5.70 7.34
N LEU A 83 3.97 4.77 7.93
CA LEU A 83 5.05 5.03 8.86
C LEU A 83 6.36 4.44 8.33
N TRP A 84 7.37 5.28 8.18
CA TRP A 84 8.73 4.84 7.84
C TRP A 84 9.42 4.20 9.05
N ILE A 85 9.86 2.95 8.92
CA ILE A 85 10.60 2.23 9.96
C ILE A 85 12.11 2.29 9.72
N SER A 86 12.52 2.36 8.46
CA SER A 86 13.90 2.54 8.01
C SER A 86 13.90 3.30 6.68
N THR A 87 15.07 3.51 6.06
CA THR A 87 15.17 4.19 4.75
C THR A 87 14.62 3.36 3.58
N ASP A 88 14.43 2.07 3.79
CA ASP A 88 14.08 1.07 2.77
C ASP A 88 12.76 0.32 3.08
N VAL A 89 12.23 0.48 4.30
CA VAL A 89 11.00 -0.18 4.75
C VAL A 89 10.03 0.83 5.33
N ALA A 90 8.82 0.84 4.78
CA ALA A 90 7.66 1.54 5.31
C ALA A 90 6.55 0.55 5.69
N VAL A 91 5.77 0.88 6.72
CA VAL A 91 4.63 0.09 7.17
C VAL A 91 3.39 0.96 7.04
N CYS A 92 2.33 0.40 6.46
CA CYS A 92 1.01 1.00 6.41
C CYS A 92 0.06 0.22 7.31
N ASN A 93 -0.60 0.92 8.22
CA ASN A 93 -1.69 0.36 9.01
C ASN A 93 -2.98 1.08 8.64
N GLY A 94 -4.04 0.32 8.45
CA GLY A 94 -5.28 0.88 7.96
C GLY A 94 -6.47 -0.03 8.11
N GLU A 95 -7.54 0.39 7.47
CA GLU A 95 -8.84 -0.27 7.49
C GLU A 95 -9.27 -0.59 6.06
N TRP A 96 -10.02 -1.67 5.89
CA TRP A 96 -10.66 -1.99 4.63
C TRP A 96 -12.17 -2.08 4.79
N THR A 97 -12.88 -1.84 3.70
CA THR A 97 -14.34 -1.82 3.66
C THR A 97 -14.88 -2.80 2.62
N TRP A 98 -16.18 -3.01 2.62
CA TRP A 98 -16.90 -3.83 1.65
C TRP A 98 -18.18 -3.11 1.20
N TYR A 99 -18.42 -3.04 -0.10
CA TYR A 99 -19.68 -2.56 -0.65
C TYR A 99 -20.71 -3.69 -0.63
N ASP A 100 -21.67 -3.60 0.29
CA ASP A 100 -22.72 -4.59 0.44
C ASP A 100 -23.73 -4.46 -0.71
N PRO A 101 -23.86 -5.47 -1.60
CA PRO A 101 -24.72 -5.39 -2.77
C PRO A 101 -26.22 -5.40 -2.42
N THR A 102 -26.58 -5.54 -1.15
CA THR A 102 -27.96 -5.60 -0.67
C THR A 102 -28.30 -4.50 0.35
N GLY A 103 -27.32 -3.66 0.68
CA GLY A 103 -27.39 -2.62 1.71
C GLY A 103 -27.59 -1.21 1.16
N SER A 104 -27.22 -0.20 1.96
CA SER A 104 -27.07 1.17 1.44
C SER A 104 -25.83 1.24 0.52
N ASP A 105 -25.74 2.33 -0.25
CA ASP A 105 -24.57 2.60 -1.09
C ASP A 105 -23.29 2.88 -0.26
N ASP A 106 -23.38 2.91 1.07
CA ASP A 106 -22.24 3.19 1.95
C ASP A 106 -21.41 1.91 2.19
N PRO A 107 -20.07 2.01 2.08
CA PRO A 107 -19.20 0.89 2.35
C PRO A 107 -19.22 0.50 3.84
N VAL A 108 -19.20 -0.79 4.12
CA VAL A 108 -19.22 -1.35 5.48
C VAL A 108 -17.79 -1.67 5.91
N TYR A 109 -17.38 -1.24 7.10
CA TYR A 109 -16.08 -1.60 7.67
C TYR A 109 -15.89 -3.12 7.74
N GLY A 110 -14.82 -3.62 7.13
CA GLY A 110 -14.52 -5.05 6.99
C GLY A 110 -13.47 -5.56 7.97
N GLY A 111 -12.54 -4.71 8.40
CA GLY A 111 -11.51 -5.02 9.38
C GLY A 111 -10.24 -4.20 9.16
N ASP A 112 -9.19 -4.56 9.90
CA ASP A 112 -7.91 -3.86 9.86
C ASP A 112 -6.90 -4.58 8.96
N PHE A 113 -5.90 -3.84 8.49
CA PHE A 113 -4.78 -4.38 7.75
C PHE A 113 -3.44 -3.75 8.14
N GLU A 114 -2.35 -4.52 7.97
CA GLU A 114 -0.96 -4.06 8.03
C GLU A 114 -0.27 -4.46 6.71
N MET A 115 0.40 -3.53 6.05
CA MET A 115 1.19 -3.76 4.84
C MET A 115 2.61 -3.23 5.01
N LYS A 116 3.62 -4.02 4.65
CA LYS A 116 5.02 -3.61 4.60
C LYS A 116 5.44 -3.39 3.17
N PHE A 117 6.03 -2.24 2.89
CA PHE A 117 6.58 -1.85 1.60
C PHE A 117 8.10 -1.91 1.66
N TYR A 118 8.68 -2.68 0.74
CA TYR A 118 10.12 -2.81 0.53
C TYR A 118 10.49 -1.95 -0.69
N VAL A 119 11.01 -0.75 -0.41
CA VAL A 119 11.05 0.36 -1.38
C VAL A 119 12.01 0.07 -2.53
N TYR A 120 13.13 -0.59 -2.26
CA TYR A 120 14.12 -0.93 -3.29
C TYR A 120 13.69 -2.13 -4.14
N GLU A 121 13.07 -3.11 -3.51
CA GLU A 121 12.52 -4.32 -4.14
C GLU A 121 11.26 -4.01 -4.95
N ARG A 122 10.58 -2.90 -4.62
CA ARG A 122 9.30 -2.49 -5.22
C ARG A 122 8.22 -3.55 -5.02
N GLU A 123 8.28 -4.21 -3.87
CA GLU A 123 7.37 -5.25 -3.44
C GLU A 123 6.72 -4.86 -2.11
N CYS A 124 5.55 -5.40 -1.84
CA CYS A 124 4.90 -5.27 -0.54
C CYS A 124 4.28 -6.59 -0.10
N THR A 125 4.18 -6.76 1.21
CA THR A 125 3.55 -7.92 1.86
C THR A 125 2.81 -7.48 3.10
N GLY A 126 1.66 -8.08 3.39
CA GLY A 126 0.85 -7.68 4.52
C GLY A 126 -0.15 -8.74 4.95
N THR A 127 -0.89 -8.40 5.97
CA THR A 127 -1.96 -9.22 6.57
C THR A 127 -3.18 -8.36 6.83
N TRP A 128 -4.36 -8.95 6.68
CA TRP A 128 -5.62 -8.30 7.01
C TRP A 128 -6.43 -9.18 7.95
N THR A 129 -7.32 -8.56 8.70
CA THR A 129 -8.27 -9.21 9.59
C THR A 129 -9.69 -8.93 9.12
N SER A 130 -10.64 -9.78 9.49
CA SER A 130 -12.06 -9.48 9.28
C SER A 130 -12.81 -9.42 10.60
N ILE A 131 -13.79 -8.54 10.67
CA ILE A 131 -14.81 -8.58 11.73
C ILE A 131 -15.84 -9.71 11.53
N TRP A 132 -15.79 -10.44 10.40
CA TRP A 132 -16.79 -11.44 10.03
C TRP A 132 -16.21 -12.84 9.74
N PRO A 133 -16.87 -13.91 10.22
CA PRO A 133 -17.69 -13.91 11.44
C PRO A 133 -16.82 -13.47 12.62
N SER A 134 -17.31 -12.79 13.66
CA SER A 134 -16.43 -12.30 14.74
C SER A 134 -15.97 -13.43 15.68
N PRO A 135 -14.65 -13.65 15.89
CA PRO A 135 -13.51 -13.04 15.20
C PRO A 135 -13.23 -13.69 13.84
N GLY A 136 -12.99 -12.86 12.81
CA GLY A 136 -12.79 -13.35 11.44
C GLY A 136 -11.44 -14.04 11.29
N LEU A 137 -11.31 -14.84 10.23
CA LEU A 137 -10.02 -15.43 9.89
C LEU A 137 -9.11 -14.35 9.27
N PRO A 138 -7.83 -14.28 9.66
CA PRO A 138 -6.90 -13.38 9.01
C PRO A 138 -6.58 -13.88 7.60
N GLY A 139 -6.22 -12.95 6.73
CA GLY A 139 -5.69 -13.23 5.41
C GLY A 139 -4.35 -12.56 5.18
N THR A 140 -3.78 -12.81 4.01
CA THR A 140 -2.50 -12.25 3.58
C THR A 140 -2.68 -11.47 2.31
N MET A 141 -1.78 -10.52 2.06
CA MET A 141 -1.72 -9.77 0.82
C MET A 141 -0.26 -9.55 0.42
N ARG A 142 -0.02 -9.46 -0.87
CA ARG A 142 1.27 -9.13 -1.46
C ARG A 142 1.05 -8.34 -2.74
N GLY A 143 2.01 -7.52 -3.10
CA GLY A 143 1.92 -6.73 -4.31
C GLY A 143 3.27 -6.21 -4.78
N ARG A 144 3.21 -5.46 -5.87
CA ARG A 144 4.35 -4.85 -6.52
C ARG A 144 4.00 -3.45 -6.99
N LYS A 145 5.02 -2.61 -7.14
CA LYS A 145 4.87 -1.29 -7.73
C LYS A 145 4.78 -1.39 -9.25
N ILE A 146 3.86 -0.67 -9.88
CA ILE A 146 3.51 -0.82 -11.30
C ILE A 146 3.82 0.36 -12.22
N ASP A 147 4.62 1.33 -11.74
CA ASP A 147 5.10 2.54 -12.48
C ASP A 147 4.79 2.64 -13.98
#